data_AF-A0A2D6NWX6-F1
#
_entry.id   AF-A0A2D6NWX6-F1
#
_cell.length_a   1.000
_cell.length_b   1.000
_cell.length_c   1.000
_cell.angle_alpha   90.00
_cell.angle_beta   90.00
_cell.angle_gamma   90.00
#
_symmetry.space_group_name_H-M   'P 1'
#
loop_
_entity.id
_entity.type
_entity.pdbx_description
1 polymer ?
#
loop_
_entity_poly.entity_id
_entity_poly.type
_entity_poly.pdbx_seq_one_letter_code
_entity_poly.pdbx_strand_id
1 'polypeptide(L)'
;MFKWLFKRDIDEGIQDHLKKLNFHLANSFMNVKKDMDSMSTEVTVNGERFTQIDQRLRFLESQILTLFSQKQNPQEKTEELPSPGLLSLDPEMVLSELTYTQKSLLFAIYDHQKALNTPLSTKSIAKIFYSGRSYASVRTTITEYLDILASHGLIKKVKKRRQSYSHVTEQGINLIEKSVGKKKKNKRTADAY
;
A
#
# COMPACT_ATOMS: atom_id res chain seq x y z
N MET A 1 -18.16 -16.63 88.24
CA MET A 1 -17.23 -15.55 87.82
C MET A 1 -16.53 -15.83 86.49
N PHE A 2 -16.17 -17.07 86.15
CA PHE A 2 -15.45 -17.40 84.90
C PHE A 2 -16.21 -17.19 83.58
N LYS A 3 -17.55 -17.24 83.56
CA LYS A 3 -18.33 -17.02 82.31
C LYS A 3 -18.22 -15.61 81.73
N TRP A 4 -17.83 -14.62 82.53
CA TRP A 4 -17.69 -13.23 82.05
C TRP A 4 -16.37 -13.02 81.29
N LEU A 5 -15.29 -13.69 81.73
CA LEU A 5 -13.98 -13.61 81.08
C LEU A 5 -14.00 -14.24 79.68
N PHE A 6 -14.57 -15.44 79.54
CA PHE A 6 -14.70 -16.09 78.22
C PHE A 6 -15.63 -15.33 77.27
N LYS A 7 -16.63 -14.61 77.79
CA LYS A 7 -17.53 -13.82 76.95
C LYS A 7 -16.83 -12.59 76.38
N ARG A 8 -15.89 -12.00 77.13
CA ARG A 8 -15.10 -10.85 76.69
C ARG A 8 -14.11 -11.21 75.58
N ASP A 9 -13.43 -12.35 75.70
CA ASP A 9 -12.48 -12.82 74.68
C ASP A 9 -13.19 -13.21 73.36
N ILE A 10 -14.40 -13.78 73.45
CA ILE A 10 -15.23 -14.07 72.27
C ILE A 10 -15.70 -12.78 71.60
N ASP A 11 -16.16 -11.79 72.38
CA ASP A 11 -16.60 -10.49 71.85
C ASP A 11 -15.43 -9.71 71.21
N GLU A 12 -14.23 -9.77 71.79
CA GLU A 12 -13.01 -9.17 71.20
C GLU A 12 -12.63 -9.85 69.87
N GLY A 13 -12.67 -11.18 69.79
CA GLY A 13 -12.42 -11.93 68.56
C GLY A 13 -13.43 -11.65 67.44
N ILE A 14 -14.71 -11.49 67.79
CA ILE A 14 -15.76 -11.11 66.84
C ILE A 14 -15.55 -9.68 66.34
N GLN A 15 -15.19 -8.74 67.22
CA GLN A 15 -14.89 -7.36 66.83
C GLN A 15 -13.70 -7.27 65.88
N ASP A 16 -12.63 -8.03 66.12
CA ASP A 16 -11.47 -8.05 65.24
C ASP A 16 -11.78 -8.69 63.87
N HIS A 17 -12.61 -9.72 63.84
CA HIS A 17 -13.07 -10.28 62.57
C HIS A 17 -13.95 -9.30 61.79
N LEU A 18 -14.83 -8.56 62.48
CA LEU A 18 -15.64 -7.49 61.89
C LEU A 18 -14.78 -6.34 61.35
N LYS A 19 -13.74 -5.93 62.08
CA LYS A 19 -12.78 -4.92 61.62
C LYS A 19 -12.02 -5.38 60.39
N LYS A 20 -11.53 -6.64 60.37
CA LYS A 20 -10.86 -7.21 59.19
C LYS A 20 -11.81 -7.28 57.99
N LEU A 21 -13.06 -7.70 58.21
CA LEU A 21 -14.05 -7.78 57.15
C LEU A 21 -14.36 -6.39 56.58
N ASN A 22 -14.57 -5.39 57.43
CA ASN A 22 -14.75 -4.00 57.00
C ASN A 22 -13.52 -3.45 56.25
N PHE A 23 -12.31 -3.80 56.68
CA PHE A 23 -11.07 -3.41 56.01
C PHE A 23 -10.97 -4.04 54.61
N HIS A 24 -11.27 -5.33 54.48
CA HIS A 24 -11.30 -6.00 53.18
C HIS A 24 -12.41 -5.46 52.27
N LEU A 25 -13.59 -5.14 52.83
CA LEU A 25 -14.69 -4.53 52.09
C LEU A 25 -14.29 -3.15 51.56
N ALA A 26 -13.70 -2.31 52.43
CA ALA A 26 -13.22 -0.97 52.07
C ALA A 26 -12.15 -1.04 50.97
N ASN A 27 -11.21 -1.98 51.07
CA ASN A 27 -10.20 -2.19 50.02
C ASN A 27 -10.81 -2.67 48.70
N SER A 28 -11.79 -3.58 48.74
CA SER A 28 -12.51 -4.02 47.55
C SER A 28 -13.26 -2.86 46.89
N PHE A 29 -13.95 -2.02 47.65
CA PHE A 29 -14.60 -0.82 47.11
C PHE A 29 -13.60 0.19 46.55
N MET A 30 -12.44 0.35 47.20
CA MET A 30 -11.39 1.23 46.71
C MET A 30 -10.78 0.74 45.38
N ASN A 31 -10.61 -0.58 45.24
CA ASN A 31 -10.17 -1.20 43.99
C ASN A 31 -11.22 -1.05 42.88
N VAL A 32 -12.49 -1.34 43.17
CA VAL A 32 -13.60 -1.15 42.21
C VAL A 32 -13.69 0.30 41.77
N LYS A 33 -13.55 1.25 42.69
CA LYS A 33 -13.54 2.68 42.36
C LYS A 33 -12.36 3.03 41.43
N LYS A 34 -11.16 2.55 41.74
CA LYS A 34 -9.97 2.76 40.91
C LYS A 34 -10.14 2.19 39.50
N ASP A 35 -10.79 1.04 39.39
CA ASP A 35 -11.09 0.41 38.10
C ASP A 35 -12.17 1.20 37.33
N MET A 36 -13.21 1.72 37.99
CA MET A 36 -14.17 2.61 37.33
C MET A 36 -13.53 3.91 36.83
N ASP A 37 -12.64 4.51 37.64
CA ASP A 37 -11.93 5.72 37.28
C ASP A 37 -11.03 5.47 36.06
N SER A 38 -10.29 4.35 36.02
CA SER A 38 -9.45 3.99 34.88
C SER A 38 -10.27 3.72 33.60
N MET A 39 -11.39 3.01 33.72
CA MET A 39 -12.32 2.81 32.61
C MET A 39 -12.87 4.13 32.08
N SER A 40 -13.19 5.09 32.96
CA SER A 40 -13.67 6.41 32.54
C SER A 40 -12.62 7.20 31.74
N THR A 41 -11.34 7.07 32.12
CA THR A 41 -10.23 7.67 31.37
C THR A 41 -10.00 7.00 30.01
N GLU A 42 -10.15 5.68 29.92
CA GLU A 42 -10.04 4.98 28.63
C GLU A 42 -11.21 5.33 27.69
N VAL A 43 -12.42 5.46 28.21
CA VAL A 43 -13.60 5.86 27.43
C VAL A 43 -13.45 7.28 26.88
N THR A 44 -12.92 8.21 27.66
CA THR A 44 -12.67 9.60 27.22
C THR A 44 -11.57 9.66 26.16
N VAL A 45 -10.44 8.98 26.36
CA VAL A 45 -9.35 8.90 25.36
C VAL A 45 -9.82 8.26 24.05
N ASN A 46 -10.63 7.20 24.14
CA ASN A 46 -11.22 6.59 22.94
C ASN A 46 -12.21 7.53 22.26
N GLY A 47 -13.01 8.28 23.02
CA GLY A 47 -13.87 9.34 22.50
C GLY A 47 -13.11 10.37 21.69
N GLU A 48 -11.98 10.86 22.20
CA GLU A 48 -11.10 11.79 21.47
C GLU A 48 -10.56 11.17 20.18
N ARG A 49 -10.14 9.90 20.20
CA ARG A 49 -9.72 9.19 18.98
C ARG A 49 -10.85 9.07 17.95
N PHE A 50 -12.08 8.80 18.39
CA PHE A 50 -13.24 8.78 17.51
C PHE A 50 -13.51 10.16 16.90
N THR A 51 -13.41 11.24 17.68
CA THR A 51 -13.55 12.61 17.14
C THR A 51 -12.47 12.94 16.12
N GLN A 52 -11.22 12.53 16.34
CA GLN A 52 -10.14 12.71 15.37
C GLN A 52 -10.38 11.92 14.08
N ILE A 53 -10.89 10.69 14.18
CA ILE A 53 -11.24 9.88 13.01
C ILE A 53 -12.40 10.52 12.24
N ASP A 54 -13.44 11.02 12.94
CA ASP A 54 -14.57 11.71 12.31
C ASP A 54 -14.14 12.98 11.57
N GLN A 55 -13.25 13.78 12.19
CA GLN A 55 -12.66 14.96 11.53
C GLN A 55 -11.87 14.59 10.27
N ARG A 56 -11.09 13.50 10.30
CA ARG A 56 -10.36 13.02 9.12
C ARG A 56 -11.29 12.49 8.03
N LEU A 57 -12.39 11.84 8.40
CA LEU A 57 -13.41 11.38 7.46
C LEU A 57 -14.08 12.57 6.77
N ARG A 58 -14.54 13.57 7.54
CA ARG A 58 -15.12 14.81 6.98
C ARG A 58 -14.17 15.54 6.05
N PHE A 59 -12.88 15.58 6.40
CA PHE A 59 -11.85 16.16 5.53
C PHE A 59 -11.73 15.38 4.21
N LEU A 60 -11.65 14.05 4.26
CA LEU A 60 -11.61 13.22 3.06
C LEU A 60 -12.88 13.36 2.22
N GLU A 61 -14.05 13.40 2.85
CA GLU A 61 -15.32 13.65 2.17
C GLU A 61 -15.32 15.00 1.46
N SER A 62 -14.81 16.06 2.11
CA SER A 62 -14.70 17.40 1.50
C SER A 62 -13.75 17.40 0.29
N GLN A 63 -12.62 16.68 0.36
CA GLN A 63 -11.70 16.54 -0.76
C GLN A 63 -12.34 15.79 -1.92
N ILE A 64 -13.06 14.70 -1.61
CA ILE A 64 -13.79 13.91 -2.60
C ILE A 64 -14.85 14.77 -3.29
N LEU A 65 -15.67 15.50 -2.52
CA LEU A 65 -16.68 16.41 -3.03
C LEU A 65 -16.09 17.52 -3.90
N THR A 66 -14.91 18.04 -3.55
CA THR A 66 -14.20 19.05 -4.34
C THR A 66 -13.75 18.48 -5.68
N LEU A 67 -13.19 17.26 -5.68
CA LEU A 67 -12.77 16.56 -6.90
C LEU A 67 -13.96 16.20 -7.81
N PHE A 68 -15.12 15.89 -7.23
CA PHE A 68 -16.35 15.64 -8.00
C PHE A 68 -17.02 16.93 -8.50
N SER A 69 -16.98 18.01 -7.72
CA SER A 69 -17.50 19.31 -8.14
C SER A 69 -16.65 19.92 -9.26
N GLN A 70 -15.33 19.72 -9.24
CA GLN A 70 -14.44 20.06 -10.36
C GLN A 70 -14.74 19.27 -11.64
N LYS A 71 -15.39 18.10 -11.54
CA LYS A 71 -15.85 17.32 -12.71
C LYS A 71 -17.22 17.74 -13.24
N GLN A 72 -17.99 18.56 -12.51
CA GLN A 72 -19.36 18.93 -12.86
C GLN A 72 -19.53 20.40 -13.27
N ASN A 73 -18.44 21.11 -13.62
CA ASN A 73 -18.51 22.34 -14.40
C ASN A 73 -18.18 22.04 -15.87
N PRO A 74 -19.14 21.63 -16.71
CA PRO A 74 -18.93 21.38 -18.13
C PRO A 74 -19.06 22.68 -18.91
N GLN A 75 -18.14 23.60 -18.69
CA GLN A 75 -17.79 24.61 -19.69
C GLN A 75 -16.28 24.78 -19.67
N GLU A 76 -15.61 23.85 -20.35
CA GLU A 76 -14.64 24.11 -21.41
C GLU A 76 -13.65 22.94 -21.52
N LYS A 77 -13.57 22.41 -22.74
CA LYS A 77 -12.64 21.38 -23.22
C LYS A 77 -12.80 20.00 -22.60
N THR A 78 -13.77 19.29 -23.17
CA THR A 78 -13.52 17.96 -23.73
C THR A 78 -12.25 18.00 -24.59
N GLU A 79 -11.08 17.90 -23.96
CA GLU A 79 -10.05 17.00 -24.46
C GLU A 79 -10.57 15.61 -24.04
N GLU A 80 -11.43 14.96 -24.81
CA GLU A 80 -10.92 14.16 -25.94
C GLU A 80 -9.41 14.30 -25.99
N LEU A 81 -8.74 13.56 -25.10
CA LEU A 81 -7.55 12.83 -25.54
C LEU A 81 -7.93 12.42 -26.95
N PRO A 82 -7.31 13.01 -28.01
CA PRO A 82 -7.44 12.38 -29.29
C PRO A 82 -7.10 10.94 -28.96
N SER A 83 -7.94 9.99 -29.41
CA SER A 83 -7.34 8.74 -29.85
C SER A 83 -6.13 9.24 -30.62
N PRO A 84 -4.88 9.09 -30.12
CA PRO A 84 -3.76 9.47 -30.95
C PRO A 84 -4.06 8.66 -32.17
N GLY A 85 -4.26 9.36 -33.30
CA GLY A 85 -4.60 8.69 -34.53
C GLY A 85 -3.70 7.47 -34.59
N LEU A 86 -4.22 6.37 -35.07
CA LEU A 86 -3.40 5.26 -35.53
C LEU A 86 -2.49 5.75 -36.68
N LEU A 87 -1.68 6.80 -36.47
CA LEU A 87 -0.27 6.79 -36.74
C LEU A 87 0.21 5.47 -36.17
N SER A 88 0.24 4.48 -37.04
CA SER A 88 1.25 3.44 -37.04
C SER A 88 2.60 4.14 -36.94
N LEU A 89 2.95 4.62 -35.74
CA LEU A 89 4.26 5.13 -35.42
C LEU A 89 5.18 4.00 -35.78
N ASP A 90 6.11 4.29 -36.69
CA ASP A 90 7.10 3.31 -37.11
C ASP A 90 7.68 2.71 -35.82
N PRO A 91 7.57 1.39 -35.61
CA PRO A 91 8.05 0.75 -34.41
C PRO A 91 9.52 1.13 -34.12
N GLU A 92 10.31 1.40 -35.16
CA GLU A 92 11.70 1.85 -35.01
C GLU A 92 11.84 3.24 -34.38
N MET A 93 10.90 4.15 -34.67
CA MET A 93 10.88 5.49 -34.07
C MET A 93 10.54 5.41 -32.58
N VAL A 94 9.58 4.58 -32.19
CA VAL A 94 9.20 4.36 -30.77
C VAL A 94 10.38 3.85 -29.95
N LEU A 95 11.17 2.92 -30.49
CA LEU A 95 12.39 2.48 -29.81
C LEU A 95 13.43 3.61 -29.74
N SER A 96 13.58 4.46 -30.75
CA SER A 96 14.57 5.55 -30.69
C SER A 96 14.29 6.56 -29.56
N GLU A 97 13.01 6.86 -29.29
CA GLU A 97 12.58 7.82 -28.26
C GLU A 97 12.80 7.33 -26.82
N LEU A 98 12.81 6.00 -26.60
CA LEU A 98 13.03 5.44 -25.27
C LEU A 98 14.48 5.60 -24.81
N THR A 99 14.64 5.95 -23.54
CA THR A 99 15.95 6.00 -22.89
C THR A 99 16.55 4.59 -22.76
N TYR A 100 17.87 4.51 -22.59
CA TYR A 100 18.56 3.24 -22.39
C TYR A 100 17.98 2.43 -21.22
N THR A 101 17.64 3.10 -20.12
CA THR A 101 17.06 2.46 -18.94
C THR A 101 15.66 1.92 -19.20
N GLN A 102 14.80 2.67 -19.91
CA GLN A 102 13.46 2.22 -20.30
C GLN A 102 13.51 1.03 -21.26
N LYS A 103 14.45 1.05 -22.23
CA LYS A 103 14.72 -0.10 -23.12
C LYS A 103 15.13 -1.32 -22.33
N SER A 104 16.13 -1.17 -21.46
CA SER A 104 16.62 -2.26 -20.62
C SER A 104 15.51 -2.84 -19.73
N LEU A 105 14.65 -1.98 -19.17
CA LEU A 105 13.48 -2.41 -18.40
C LEU A 105 12.50 -3.23 -19.24
N LEU A 106 12.18 -2.78 -20.46
CA LEU A 106 11.32 -3.50 -21.39
C LEU A 106 11.87 -4.90 -21.74
N PHE A 107 13.18 -4.98 -22.06
CA PHE A 107 13.84 -6.27 -22.32
C PHE A 107 13.80 -7.20 -21.10
N ALA A 108 14.09 -6.68 -19.91
CA ALA A 108 14.04 -7.47 -18.68
C ALA A 108 12.64 -8.02 -18.40
N ILE A 109 11.61 -7.20 -18.60
CA ILE A 109 10.20 -7.63 -18.43
C ILE A 109 9.87 -8.74 -19.44
N TYR A 110 10.27 -8.60 -20.70
CA TYR A 110 10.06 -9.62 -21.73
C TYR A 110 10.75 -10.94 -21.39
N ASP A 111 12.03 -10.92 -21.04
CA ASP A 111 12.81 -12.13 -20.74
C ASP A 111 12.21 -12.90 -19.56
N HIS A 112 11.83 -12.18 -18.50
CA HIS A 112 11.22 -12.78 -17.32
C HIS A 112 9.78 -13.27 -17.58
N GLN A 113 8.99 -12.55 -18.36
CA GLN A 113 7.66 -12.99 -18.75
C GLN A 113 7.72 -14.23 -19.63
N LYS A 114 8.69 -14.32 -20.54
CA LYS A 114 8.92 -15.50 -21.38
C LYS A 114 9.31 -16.72 -20.55
N ALA A 115 10.13 -16.53 -19.51
CA ALA A 115 10.55 -17.61 -18.63
C ALA A 115 9.42 -18.11 -17.70
N LEU A 116 8.60 -17.21 -17.18
CA LEU A 116 7.59 -17.52 -16.14
C LEU A 116 6.16 -17.65 -16.68
N ASN A 117 5.93 -17.31 -17.95
CA ASN A 117 4.63 -17.23 -18.61
C ASN A 117 3.52 -16.54 -17.78
N THR A 118 3.91 -15.55 -16.97
CA THR A 118 3.02 -14.86 -16.02
C THR A 118 3.31 -13.36 -15.99
N PRO A 119 2.28 -12.51 -15.74
CA PRO A 119 2.46 -11.07 -15.65
C PRO A 119 3.26 -10.71 -14.40
N LEU A 120 4.18 -9.75 -14.53
CA LEU A 120 5.10 -9.38 -13.46
C LEU A 120 4.50 -8.26 -12.60
N SER A 121 4.55 -8.43 -11.27
CA SER A 121 4.16 -7.36 -10.36
C SER A 121 5.18 -6.22 -10.39
N THR A 122 4.73 -4.97 -10.17
CA THR A 122 5.64 -3.81 -10.09
C THR A 122 6.72 -3.99 -9.01
N LYS A 123 6.40 -4.68 -7.91
CA LYS A 123 7.38 -5.03 -6.86
C LYS A 123 8.43 -6.02 -7.37
N SER A 124 8.02 -7.01 -8.16
CA SER A 124 8.94 -7.99 -8.76
C SER A 124 9.87 -7.30 -9.76
N ILE A 125 9.33 -6.43 -10.61
CA ILE A 125 10.10 -5.65 -11.58
C ILE A 125 11.14 -4.79 -10.86
N ALA A 126 10.77 -4.15 -9.74
CA ALA A 126 11.71 -3.40 -8.92
C ALA A 126 12.87 -4.24 -8.38
N LYS A 127 12.56 -5.45 -7.90
CA LYS A 127 13.57 -6.37 -7.36
C LYS A 127 14.54 -6.85 -8.44
N ILE A 128 14.06 -7.02 -9.67
CA ILE A 128 14.87 -7.45 -10.81
C ILE A 128 15.80 -6.32 -11.26
N PHE A 129 15.26 -5.11 -11.46
CA PHE A 129 16.00 -4.02 -12.11
C PHE A 129 16.86 -3.22 -11.13
N TYR A 130 16.48 -3.15 -9.85
CA TYR A 130 17.20 -2.43 -8.80
C TYR A 130 17.56 -3.36 -7.64
N SER A 131 18.46 -4.31 -7.92
CA SER A 131 18.98 -5.20 -6.89
C SER A 131 19.65 -4.39 -5.76
N GLY A 132 19.35 -4.76 -4.52
CA GLY A 132 19.90 -4.09 -3.33
C GLY A 132 19.21 -2.79 -2.91
N ARG A 133 18.22 -2.27 -3.67
CA ARG A 133 17.42 -1.11 -3.24
C ARG A 133 16.06 -1.52 -2.69
N SER A 134 15.58 -0.79 -1.69
CA SER A 134 14.23 -0.99 -1.14
C SER A 134 13.17 -0.62 -2.19
N TYR A 135 12.06 -1.37 -2.25
CA TYR A 135 10.96 -1.03 -3.18
C TYR A 135 10.44 0.39 -2.97
N ALA A 136 10.36 0.86 -1.72
CA ALA A 136 9.83 2.18 -1.39
C ALA A 136 10.64 3.32 -2.05
N SER A 137 11.96 3.18 -2.16
CA SER A 137 12.83 4.22 -2.73
C SER A 137 12.82 4.28 -4.25
N VAL A 138 12.47 3.19 -4.94
CA VAL A 138 12.46 3.12 -6.41
C VAL A 138 11.05 3.06 -7.02
N ARG A 139 10.01 2.99 -6.18
CA ARG A 139 8.62 2.80 -6.60
C ARG A 139 8.16 3.85 -7.62
N THR A 140 8.43 5.13 -7.35
CA THR A 140 7.96 6.23 -8.18
C THR A 140 8.61 6.16 -9.57
N THR A 141 9.93 6.06 -9.63
CA THR A 141 10.70 5.95 -10.87
C THR A 141 10.29 4.76 -11.73
N ILE A 142 10.07 3.58 -11.12
CA ILE A 142 9.60 2.40 -11.87
C ILE A 142 8.19 2.62 -12.40
N THR A 143 7.33 3.25 -11.60
CA THR A 143 5.95 3.51 -12.02
C THR A 143 5.94 4.45 -13.22
N GLU A 144 6.74 5.51 -13.19
CA GLU A 144 6.93 6.45 -14.30
C GLU A 144 7.45 5.75 -15.56
N TYR A 145 8.49 4.92 -15.45
CA TYR A 145 9.01 4.17 -16.61
C TYR A 145 7.96 3.20 -17.17
N LEU A 146 7.19 2.53 -16.31
CA LEU A 146 6.11 1.65 -16.76
C LEU A 146 4.96 2.43 -17.40
N ASP A 147 4.69 3.66 -16.97
CA ASP A 147 3.67 4.52 -17.56
C ASP A 147 4.10 5.00 -18.96
N ILE A 148 5.37 5.37 -19.15
CA ILE A 148 5.93 5.71 -20.46
C ILE A 148 5.86 4.50 -21.41
N LEU A 149 6.27 3.32 -20.95
CA LEU A 149 6.17 2.10 -21.78
C LEU A 149 4.72 1.73 -22.11
N ALA A 150 3.77 2.04 -21.22
CA ALA A 150 2.35 1.83 -21.47
C ALA A 150 1.76 2.88 -22.44
N SER A 151 2.19 4.14 -22.37
CA SER A 151 1.73 5.18 -23.32
C SER A 151 2.17 4.89 -24.75
N HIS A 152 3.33 4.26 -24.92
CA HIS A 152 3.79 3.77 -26.23
C HIS A 152 3.17 2.43 -26.66
N GLY A 153 2.24 1.86 -25.88
CA GLY A 153 1.57 0.61 -26.21
C GLY A 153 2.44 -0.64 -26.10
N LEU A 154 3.65 -0.56 -25.53
CA LEU A 154 4.61 -1.66 -25.44
C LEU A 154 4.30 -2.61 -24.27
N ILE A 155 3.65 -2.09 -23.24
CA ILE A 155 3.28 -2.82 -22.03
C ILE A 155 1.83 -2.50 -21.69
N LYS A 156 1.11 -3.49 -21.17
CA LYS A 156 -0.22 -3.32 -20.61
C LYS A 156 -0.19 -3.52 -19.09
N LYS A 157 -0.68 -2.51 -18.36
CA LYS A 157 -0.80 -2.52 -16.90
C LYS A 157 -2.18 -3.00 -16.49
N VAL A 158 -2.24 -3.95 -15.56
CA VAL A 158 -3.48 -4.47 -14.98
C VAL A 158 -3.38 -4.42 -13.46
N LYS A 159 -4.34 -3.75 -12.82
CA LYS A 159 -4.43 -3.70 -11.36
C LYS A 159 -5.28 -4.86 -10.86
N LYS A 160 -4.74 -5.68 -9.96
CA LYS A 160 -5.47 -6.75 -9.29
C LYS A 160 -5.32 -6.59 -7.78
N ARG A 161 -6.43 -6.34 -7.08
CA ARG A 161 -6.46 -6.04 -5.64
C ARG A 161 -5.55 -4.83 -5.31
N ARG A 162 -4.54 -5.05 -4.45
CA ARG A 162 -3.58 -4.03 -3.98
C ARG A 162 -2.26 -4.00 -4.77
N GLN A 163 -2.17 -4.70 -5.90
CA GLN A 163 -0.95 -4.79 -6.71
C GLN A 163 -1.21 -4.43 -8.18
N SER A 164 -0.22 -3.81 -8.81
CA SER A 164 -0.19 -3.57 -10.25
C SER A 164 0.70 -4.61 -10.90
N TYR A 165 0.21 -5.18 -12.00
CA TYR A 165 0.90 -6.15 -12.82
C TYR A 165 1.12 -5.56 -14.20
N SER A 166 2.22 -5.93 -14.83
CA SER A 166 2.59 -5.47 -16.17
C SER A 166 2.92 -6.68 -17.04
N HIS A 167 2.51 -6.64 -18.30
CA HIS A 167 2.87 -7.63 -19.30
C HIS A 167 3.16 -6.93 -20.62
N VAL A 168 4.12 -7.47 -21.38
CA VAL A 168 4.48 -6.98 -22.71
C VAL A 168 3.33 -7.28 -23.68
N THR A 169 2.99 -6.31 -24.52
CA THR A 169 1.98 -6.47 -25.58
C THR A 169 2.57 -7.17 -26.79
N GLU A 170 1.73 -7.62 -27.71
CA GLU A 170 2.19 -8.19 -29.00
C GLU A 170 3.08 -7.21 -29.77
N GLN A 171 2.76 -5.91 -29.73
CA GLN A 171 3.57 -4.85 -30.33
C GLN A 171 4.96 -4.79 -29.70
N GLY A 172 5.05 -4.83 -28.36
CA GLY A 172 6.31 -4.87 -27.63
C GLY A 172 7.15 -6.11 -27.96
N ILE A 173 6.52 -7.28 -28.07
CA ILE A 173 7.19 -8.54 -28.44
C ILE A 173 7.80 -8.44 -29.84
N ASN A 174 7.00 -8.04 -30.83
CA ASN A 174 7.44 -7.88 -32.22
C ASN A 174 8.63 -6.92 -32.34
N LEU A 175 8.61 -5.85 -31.55
CA LEU A 175 9.68 -4.86 -31.50
C LEU A 175 10.99 -5.42 -30.93
N ILE A 176 10.90 -6.12 -29.80
CA ILE A 176 12.04 -6.77 -29.17
C ILE A 176 12.65 -7.80 -30.11
N GLU A 177 11.84 -8.65 -30.73
CA GLU A 177 12.32 -9.69 -31.65
C GLU A 177 12.99 -9.12 -32.90
N LYS A 178 12.44 -8.05 -33.49
CA LYS A 178 13.10 -7.32 -34.59
C LYS A 178 14.47 -6.75 -34.16
N SER A 179 14.54 -6.16 -32.97
CA SER A 179 15.80 -5.57 -32.46
C SER A 179 16.88 -6.63 -32.20
N VAL A 180 16.49 -7.80 -31.69
CA VAL A 180 17.40 -8.94 -31.45
C VAL A 180 17.84 -9.58 -32.78
N GLY A 181 16.93 -9.68 -33.75
CA GLY A 181 17.21 -10.20 -35.08
C GLY A 181 18.23 -9.37 -35.86
N LYS A 182 18.15 -8.03 -35.77
CA LYS A 182 19.14 -7.12 -36.39
C LYS A 182 20.55 -7.31 -35.83
N LYS A 183 20.69 -7.49 -34.50
CA LYS A 183 22.01 -7.73 -33.86
C LYS A 183 22.68 -9.02 -34.35
N LYS A 184 21.91 -10.09 -34.60
CA LYS A 184 22.46 -11.36 -35.10
C LYS A 184 22.97 -11.27 -36.54
N LYS A 185 22.35 -10.43 -37.39
CA LYS A 185 22.80 -10.23 -38.78
C LYS A 185 24.14 -9.47 -38.86
N ASN A 186 24.30 -8.41 -38.05
CA ASN A 186 25.53 -7.61 -38.07
C ASN A 186 26.74 -8.35 -37.48
N LYS A 187 26.52 -9.30 -36.56
CA LYS A 187 27.62 -10.12 -35.99
C LYS A 187 28.20 -11.10 -37.03
N ARG A 188 27.36 -11.67 -37.89
CA ARG A 188 27.80 -12.60 -38.96
C ARG A 188 28.62 -11.93 -40.07
N THR A 189 28.43 -10.63 -40.31
CA THR A 189 29.22 -9.87 -41.28
C THR A 189 30.52 -9.34 -40.70
N ALA A 190 30.65 -9.23 -39.37
CA ALA A 190 31.88 -8.83 -38.71
C ALA A 190 32.87 -10.01 -38.53
N ASP A 191 32.37 -11.23 -38.40
CA ASP A 191 33.19 -12.45 -38.30
C ASP A 191 33.61 -13.02 -39.69
N ALA A 192 33.26 -12.33 -40.78
CA ALA A 192 33.55 -12.73 -42.17
C ALA A 192 34.61 -11.84 -42.86
N TYR A 193 35.23 -10.94 -42.10
CA TYR A 193 36.40 -10.14 -42.49
C TYR A 193 37.53 -10.39 -41.48
#